data_AF-A0A4Q5YQ85-F1
#
_entry.id   AF-A0A4Q5YQ85-F1
#
_cell.length_a   1.000
_cell.length_b   1.000
_cell.length_c   1.000
_cell.angle_alpha   90.00
_cell.angle_beta   90.00
_cell.angle_gamma   90.00
#
_symmetry.space_group_name_H-M   'P 1'
#
loop_
_entity.id
_entity.type
_entity.pdbx_description
1 polymer ?
#
loop_
_entity_poly.entity_id
_entity_poly.type
_entity_poly.pdbx_seq_one_letter_code
_entity_poly.pdbx_strand_id
1 'polypeptide(L)'
;MDHKPIIPSKEHVYLDGPKSRTYELGFAWKVFRQFMKAFRTLHFVGPCITVFGSARFKEDSLYYQQAMEFGKRIAQSGFTTLTGGGPGIMEAANRGAFENGGMSVGCNIRLPFEQVGNK
;
A
#
# COMPACT_ATOMS: atom_id res chain seq x y z
N MET A 1 -3.60 -22.83 -9.47
CA MET A 1 -4.28 -22.23 -10.64
C MET A 1 -3.58 -20.92 -10.94
N ASP A 2 -3.01 -20.84 -12.12
CA ASP A 2 -2.08 -19.81 -12.55
C ASP A 2 -2.83 -18.48 -12.79
N HIS A 3 -2.78 -17.55 -11.84
CA HIS A 3 -3.52 -16.29 -11.91
C HIS A 3 -2.67 -15.22 -12.59
N LYS A 4 -2.81 -15.12 -13.91
CA LYS A 4 -2.26 -14.02 -14.71
C LYS A 4 -2.78 -12.66 -14.19
N PRO A 5 -1.91 -11.64 -14.07
CA PRO A 5 -2.31 -10.31 -13.63
C PRO A 5 -3.30 -9.69 -14.62
N ILE A 6 -4.26 -8.94 -14.08
CA ILE A 6 -5.33 -8.31 -14.86
C ILE A 6 -4.79 -7.13 -15.70
N ILE A 7 -3.61 -6.61 -15.37
CA ILE A 7 -2.93 -5.52 -16.08
C ILE A 7 -1.43 -5.86 -16.20
N PRO A 8 -0.88 -6.00 -17.43
CA PRO A 8 0.55 -6.23 -17.66
C PRO A 8 1.39 -4.96 -17.42
N SER A 9 2.63 -5.09 -16.94
CA SER A 9 3.48 -3.94 -16.53
C SER A 9 4.09 -3.11 -17.64
N LYS A 10 4.23 -3.69 -18.84
CA LYS A 10 5.11 -3.14 -19.88
C LYS A 10 4.33 -2.44 -21.01
N GLU A 11 3.01 -2.43 -20.93
CA GLU A 11 2.17 -1.72 -21.88
C GLU A 11 1.47 -0.58 -21.15
N HIS A 12 1.51 0.62 -21.75
CA HIS A 12 0.69 1.75 -21.34
C HIS A 12 -0.78 1.41 -21.60
N VAL A 13 -1.42 0.66 -20.70
CA VAL A 13 -2.85 0.41 -20.76
C VAL A 13 -3.56 1.57 -20.08
N TYR A 14 -3.71 2.67 -20.79
CA TYR A 14 -4.72 3.68 -20.50
C TYR A 14 -5.09 4.31 -21.84
N LEU A 15 -6.38 4.29 -22.18
CA LEU A 15 -7.00 4.73 -23.46
C LEU A 15 -7.32 3.64 -24.51
N ASP A 16 -7.55 2.40 -24.10
CA ASP A 16 -7.93 1.28 -24.99
C ASP A 16 -9.36 1.33 -25.60
N GLY A 17 -10.03 2.48 -25.52
CA GLY A 17 -11.43 2.64 -25.96
C GLY A 17 -12.44 1.81 -25.16
N PRO A 18 -13.74 1.83 -25.54
CA PRO A 18 -14.77 1.05 -24.88
C PRO A 18 -14.49 -0.45 -25.03
N LYS A 19 -14.55 -1.20 -23.92
CA LYS A 19 -14.44 -2.66 -23.93
C LYS A 19 -15.84 -3.27 -24.10
N SER A 20 -15.94 -4.60 -24.15
CA SER A 20 -17.26 -5.23 -24.21
C SER A 20 -18.08 -4.89 -22.97
N ARG A 21 -19.40 -4.67 -23.14
CA ARG A 21 -20.32 -4.37 -22.04
C ARG A 21 -20.24 -5.39 -20.90
N THR A 22 -20.01 -6.66 -21.21
CA THR A 22 -19.85 -7.74 -20.23
C THR A 22 -18.55 -7.62 -19.44
N TYR A 23 -17.44 -7.24 -20.09
CA TYR A 23 -16.18 -6.94 -19.42
C TYR A 23 -16.33 -5.74 -18.48
N GLU A 24 -16.92 -4.65 -18.96
CA GLU A 24 -17.11 -3.43 -18.18
C GLU A 24 -17.98 -3.67 -16.94
N LEU A 25 -19.08 -4.43 -17.08
CA LEU A 25 -19.91 -4.84 -15.96
C LEU A 25 -19.14 -5.67 -14.94
N GLY A 26 -18.36 -6.67 -15.40
CA GLY A 26 -17.53 -7.50 -14.53
C GLY A 26 -16.43 -6.69 -13.82
N PHE A 27 -15.80 -5.75 -14.52
CA PHE A 27 -14.80 -4.85 -13.96
C PHE A 27 -15.40 -3.92 -12.90
N ALA A 28 -16.57 -3.32 -13.18
CA ALA A 28 -17.29 -2.49 -12.23
C ALA A 28 -17.64 -3.26 -10.95
N TRP A 29 -18.13 -4.49 -11.08
CA TRP A 29 -18.40 -5.36 -9.92
C TRP A 29 -17.14 -5.67 -9.10
N LYS A 30 -16.02 -5.94 -9.78
CA LYS A 30 -14.73 -6.19 -9.13
C LYS A 30 -14.25 -4.96 -8.34
N VAL A 31 -14.30 -3.78 -8.94
CA VAL A 31 -13.94 -2.51 -8.30
C VAL A 31 -14.84 -2.24 -7.11
N PHE A 32 -16.16 -2.41 -7.26
CA PHE A 32 -17.13 -2.27 -6.18
C PHE A 32 -16.79 -3.19 -4.99
N ARG A 33 -16.48 -4.46 -5.24
CA ARG A 33 -16.05 -5.39 -4.19
C ARG A 33 -14.75 -4.96 -3.50
N GLN A 34 -13.81 -4.36 -4.22
CA GLN A 34 -12.57 -3.83 -3.62
C GLN A 34 -12.85 -2.65 -2.70
N PHE A 35 -13.73 -1.72 -3.10
CA PHE A 35 -14.19 -0.63 -2.24
C PHE A 35 -14.88 -1.15 -0.98
N MET A 36 -15.83 -2.09 -1.11
CA MET A 36 -16.51 -2.67 0.05
C MET A 36 -15.55 -3.35 1.02
N LYS A 37 -14.52 -4.04 0.50
CA LYS A 37 -13.47 -4.62 1.34
C LYS A 37 -12.67 -3.53 2.06
N ALA A 38 -12.21 -2.50 1.33
CA ALA A 38 -11.43 -1.40 1.89
C ALA A 38 -12.19 -0.66 2.98
N PHE A 39 -13.45 -0.28 2.73
CA PHE A 39 -14.30 0.37 3.73
C PHE A 39 -14.45 -0.49 4.97
N ARG A 40 -14.73 -1.79 4.85
CA ARG A 40 -14.87 -2.68 6.02
C ARG A 40 -13.57 -2.86 6.80
N THR A 41 -12.43 -2.96 6.13
CA THR A 41 -11.13 -3.11 6.79
C THR A 41 -10.67 -1.82 7.47
N LEU A 42 -10.86 -0.67 6.82
CA LEU A 42 -10.34 0.62 7.29
C LEU A 42 -11.31 1.40 8.18
N HIS A 43 -12.59 1.01 8.25
CA HIS A 43 -13.61 1.71 9.04
C HIS A 43 -13.24 1.88 10.53
N PHE A 44 -12.48 0.95 11.11
CA PHE A 44 -12.06 0.98 12.51
C PHE A 44 -10.61 1.42 12.70
N VAL A 45 -9.93 1.77 11.61
CA VAL A 45 -8.61 2.39 11.71
C VAL A 45 -8.85 3.81 12.18
N GLY A 46 -8.37 4.11 13.39
CA GLY A 46 -8.50 5.43 14.01
C GLY A 46 -7.79 6.54 13.20
N PRO A 47 -7.56 7.72 13.80
CA PRO A 47 -6.90 8.82 13.10
C PRO A 47 -5.54 8.36 12.55
N CYS A 48 -5.32 8.61 11.27
CA CYS A 48 -4.24 7.98 10.51
C CYS A 48 -3.38 9.01 9.79
N ILE A 49 -2.06 8.77 9.78
CA ILE A 49 -1.08 9.54 9.04
C ILE A 49 -0.53 8.66 7.93
N THR A 50 -0.73 9.08 6.68
CA THR A 50 -0.21 8.38 5.51
C THR A 50 1.20 8.84 5.19
N VAL A 51 2.15 7.89 5.10
CA VAL A 51 3.55 8.17 4.77
C VAL A 51 3.88 7.62 3.38
N PHE A 52 4.41 8.50 2.54
CA PHE A 52 4.91 8.17 1.21
C PHE A 52 6.42 8.36 1.13
N GLY A 53 7.07 7.56 0.31
CA GLY A 53 8.50 7.72 0.03
C GLY A 53 9.02 6.67 -0.93
N SER A 54 10.30 6.80 -1.26
CA SER A 54 10.97 5.92 -2.21
C SER A 54 11.06 4.48 -1.69
N ALA A 55 10.76 3.53 -2.58
CA ALA A 55 10.91 2.10 -2.35
C ALA A 55 12.37 1.61 -2.43
N ARG A 56 13.32 2.48 -2.78
CA ARG A 56 14.70 2.10 -3.15
C ARG A 56 15.74 2.33 -2.07
N PHE A 57 15.41 3.09 -1.03
CA PHE A 57 16.35 3.34 0.07
C PHE A 57 16.48 2.10 0.95
N LYS A 58 17.72 1.79 1.35
CA LYS A 58 18.06 0.68 2.24
C LYS A 58 18.19 1.17 3.68
N GLU A 59 18.27 0.23 4.62
CA GLU A 59 18.30 0.51 6.07
C GLU A 59 19.46 1.39 6.53
N ASP A 60 20.58 1.37 5.81
CA ASP A 60 21.78 2.18 6.04
C ASP A 60 21.61 3.64 5.61
N SER A 61 20.57 3.96 4.84
CA SER A 61 20.29 5.32 4.41
C SER A 61 19.79 6.19 5.56
N LEU A 62 20.31 7.42 5.64
CA LEU A 62 19.80 8.46 6.55
C LEU A 62 18.27 8.61 6.44
N TYR A 63 17.72 8.55 5.22
CA TYR A 63 16.28 8.70 5.00
C TYR A 63 15.48 7.53 5.56
N TYR A 64 16.02 6.31 5.52
CA TYR A 64 15.37 5.14 6.12
C TYR A 64 15.30 5.30 7.64
N GLN A 65 16.42 5.68 8.28
CA GLN A 65 16.46 5.90 9.73
C GLN A 65 15.54 7.03 10.18
N GLN A 66 15.48 8.13 9.42
CA GLN A 66 14.55 9.22 9.68
C GLN A 66 13.09 8.79 9.53
N ALA A 67 12.76 7.97 8.53
CA ALA A 67 11.41 7.46 8.35
C ALA A 67 11.01 6.49 9.47
N MET A 68 11.95 5.69 9.99
CA MET A 68 11.73 4.83 11.14
C MET A 68 11.45 5.64 12.42
N GLU A 69 12.26 6.67 12.69
CA GLU A 69 12.02 7.58 13.81
C GLU A 69 10.70 8.35 13.67
N PHE A 70 10.31 8.71 12.44
CA PHE A 70 9.02 9.32 12.17
C PHE A 70 7.85 8.35 12.48
N GLY A 71 7.94 7.09 12.05
CA GLY A 71 6.96 6.05 12.36
C GLY A 71 6.79 5.85 13.87
N LYS A 72 7.89 5.85 14.62
CA LYS A 72 7.88 5.80 16.09
C LYS A 72 7.12 6.97 16.71
N ARG A 73 7.35 8.20 16.22
CA ARG A 73 6.67 9.41 16.73
C ARG A 73 5.18 9.40 16.43
N ILE A 74 4.77 8.86 15.28
CA ILE A 74 3.35 8.66 14.96
C ILE A 74 2.70 7.73 16.00
N ALA A 75 3.34 6.59 16.27
CA ALA A 75 2.86 5.62 17.27
C ALA A 75 2.76 6.24 18.67
N GLN A 76 3.78 6.97 19.11
CA GLN A 76 3.78 7.67 20.41
C GLN A 76 2.69 8.74 20.53
N SER A 77 2.28 9.32 19.40
CA SER A 77 1.21 10.31 19.35
C SER A 77 -0.19 9.68 19.28
N GLY A 78 -0.30 8.35 19.26
CA GLY A 78 -1.57 7.62 19.21
C GLY A 78 -2.22 7.54 17.83
N PHE A 79 -1.51 7.90 16.77
CA PHE A 79 -2.01 7.82 15.39
C PHE A 79 -1.65 6.46 14.77
N THR A 80 -2.45 6.02 13.80
CA THR A 80 -2.13 4.87 12.96
C THR A 80 -1.22 5.29 11.81
N THR A 81 -0.14 4.56 11.58
CA THR A 81 0.72 4.74 10.40
C THR A 81 0.15 3.97 9.22
N LEU A 82 -0.02 4.63 8.07
CA LEU A 82 -0.45 3.97 6.83
C LEU A 82 0.55 4.24 5.70
N THR A 83 0.87 3.21 4.93
CA THR A 83 1.78 3.31 3.78
C THR A 83 1.29 2.47 2.61
N GLY A 84 2.00 2.53 1.48
CA GLY A 84 1.79 1.62 0.35
C GLY A 84 2.24 0.18 0.59
N GLY A 85 2.86 -0.14 1.75
CA GLY A 85 3.27 -1.50 2.10
C GLY A 85 4.51 -2.05 1.36
N GLY A 86 5.15 -1.22 0.54
CA GLY A 86 6.39 -1.56 -0.17
C GLY A 86 7.65 -1.38 0.68
N PRO A 87 8.83 -1.69 0.11
CA PRO A 87 10.12 -1.57 0.78
C PRO A 87 10.55 -0.11 0.97
N GLY A 88 11.72 0.09 1.60
CA GLY A 88 12.37 1.39 1.74
C GLY A 88 11.67 2.30 2.74
N ILE A 89 11.33 3.53 2.35
CA ILE A 89 10.76 4.52 3.28
C ILE A 89 9.39 4.08 3.83
N MET A 90 8.59 3.40 3.01
CA MET A 90 7.28 2.88 3.43
C MET A 90 7.44 1.78 4.49
N GLU A 91 8.40 0.88 4.28
CA GLU A 91 8.78 -0.14 5.27
C GLU A 91 9.32 0.49 6.55
N ALA A 92 10.25 1.43 6.45
CA ALA A 92 10.84 2.11 7.60
C ALA A 92 9.77 2.75 8.49
N ALA A 93 8.82 3.49 7.91
CA ALA A 93 7.73 4.12 8.65
C ALA A 93 6.81 3.09 9.31
N ASN A 94 6.41 2.04 8.57
CA ASN A 94 5.59 0.95 9.12
C ASN A 94 6.28 0.23 10.27
N ARG A 95 7.58 -0.08 10.10
CA ARG A 95 8.41 -0.80 11.07
C ARG A 95 8.62 0.03 12.33
N GLY A 96 8.97 1.32 12.18
CA GLY A 96 9.12 2.25 13.29
C GLY A 96 7.85 2.39 14.12
N ALA A 97 6.68 2.40 13.47
CA ALA A 97 5.40 2.43 14.18
C ALA A 97 5.10 1.10 14.90
N PHE A 98 5.29 -0.03 14.22
CA PHE A 98 5.00 -1.37 14.74
C PHE A 98 5.90 -1.74 15.92
N GLU A 99 7.22 -1.53 15.83
CA GLU A 99 8.18 -1.82 16.91
C GLU A 99 7.92 -0.98 18.17
N ASN A 100 7.22 0.14 18.05
CA ASN A 100 6.85 1.02 19.17
C ASN A 100 5.38 0.86 19.59
N GLY A 101 4.74 -0.26 19.25
CA GLY A 101 3.39 -0.62 19.70
C GLY A 101 2.26 0.15 19.03
N GLY A 102 2.55 0.92 17.96
CA GLY A 102 1.55 1.61 17.17
C GLY A 102 0.87 0.71 16.14
N MET A 103 -0.33 1.11 15.72
CA MET A 103 -1.02 0.47 14.60
C MET A 103 -0.32 0.83 13.28
N SER A 104 -0.08 -0.17 12.42
CA SER A 104 0.63 -0.03 11.16
C SER A 104 -0.14 -0.73 10.03
N VAL A 105 -0.44 0.00 8.94
CA VAL A 105 -1.31 -0.45 7.85
C VAL A 105 -0.59 -0.31 6.51
N GLY A 106 -0.48 -1.41 5.76
CA GLY A 106 0.03 -1.41 4.39
C GLY A 106 -1.08 -1.56 3.35
N CYS A 107 -1.35 -0.50 2.58
CA CYS A 107 -2.27 -0.54 1.43
C CYS A 107 -1.52 -0.97 0.15
N ASN A 108 -1.18 -2.26 0.10
CA ASN A 108 -0.41 -2.83 -0.99
C ASN A 108 -1.15 -2.82 -2.34
N ILE A 109 -0.39 -2.57 -3.42
CA ILE A 109 -0.85 -2.74 -4.80
C ILE A 109 -0.22 -3.98 -5.43
N ARG A 110 -0.89 -4.51 -6.46
CA ARG A 110 -0.33 -5.62 -7.25
C ARG A 110 0.57 -5.06 -8.33
N LEU A 111 1.88 -5.15 -8.08
CA LEU A 111 2.89 -4.92 -9.09
C LEU A 111 3.32 -6.27 -9.70
N PRO A 112 3.60 -6.29 -11.01
CA PRO A 112 3.98 -7.52 -11.72
C PRO A 112 5.44 -7.96 -11.50
N PHE A 113 6.30 -7.10 -10.95
CA PHE A 113 7.71 -7.41 -10.70
C PHE A 113 8.22 -6.97 -9.32
N GLU A 114 7.68 -5.90 -8.74
CA GLU A 114 8.04 -5.41 -7.40
C GLU A 114 6.99 -5.84 -6.35
N GLN A 115 7.01 -7.10 -5.91
CA GLN A 115 6.22 -7.52 -4.74
C GLN A 115 7.06 -8.26 -3.71
N VAL A 116 7.45 -7.54 -2.66
CA VAL A 116 7.65 -8.11 -1.34
C VAL A 116 6.93 -7.17 -0.36
N GLY A 117 5.90 -7.68 0.32
CA GLY A 117 5.27 -6.92 1.40
C GLY A 117 6.32 -6.70 2.49
N ASN A 118 6.37 -5.49 3.05
CA ASN A 118 7.28 -5.22 4.16
C ASN A 118 7.00 -6.16 5.36
N LYS A 119 8.07 -6.58 6.03
CA LYS A 119 8.02 -7.50 7.18
C LYS A 119 7.89 -6.73 8.49
#